data_AF-A9IZ77-F1
#
_entry.id   AF-A9IZ77-F1
#
_cell.length_a   1.000
_cell.length_b   1.000
_cell.length_c   1.000
_cell.angle_alpha   90.00
_cell.angle_beta   90.00
_cell.angle_gamma   90.00
#
_symmetry.space_group_name_H-M   'P 1'
#
loop_
_entity.id
_entity.type
_entity.pdbx_description
1 polymer ?
#
loop_
_entity_poly.entity_id
_entity_poly.type
_entity_poly.pdbx_seq_one_letter_code
_entity_poly.pdbx_strand_id
1 'polypeptide(L)'
;MRNLHYLKDIALDAFESRKAELKNDGKDGTCFLPLRLHILPKLGCLPVSEITQTEIRNTLAPIWHTKAGTARRALNRLNLCLKHAAALELDVDLQAIKKHALS
;
A
#
# COMPACT_ATOMS: atom_id res chain seq x y z
N MET A 1 -9.12 6.08 -19.97
CA MET A 1 -9.68 5.55 -18.70
C MET A 1 -8.51 5.12 -17.83
N ARG A 2 -8.35 5.66 -16.62
CA ARG A 2 -7.38 5.12 -15.66
C ARG A 2 -7.99 3.84 -15.11
N ASN A 3 -7.32 2.71 -15.28
CA ASN A 3 -7.74 1.44 -14.69
C ASN A 3 -7.41 1.48 -13.19
N LEU A 4 -8.26 2.16 -12.41
CA LEU A 4 -8.15 2.29 -10.96
C LEU A 4 -8.50 0.98 -10.24
N HIS A 5 -8.17 -0.17 -10.81
CA HIS A 5 -8.33 -1.47 -10.15
C HIS A 5 -7.00 -2.03 -9.69
N TYR A 6 -5.86 -1.69 -10.31
CA TYR A 6 -4.55 -2.18 -9.87
C TYR A 6 -4.00 -1.35 -8.71
N LEU A 7 -3.26 -2.02 -7.82
CA LEU A 7 -2.65 -1.35 -6.68
C LEU A 7 -1.71 -0.21 -7.08
N LYS A 8 -0.95 -0.33 -8.17
CA LYS A 8 -0.05 0.74 -8.64
C LYS A 8 -0.82 2.02 -8.99
N ASP A 9 -1.99 1.88 -9.60
CA ASP A 9 -2.82 2.99 -10.06
C ASP A 9 -3.53 3.64 -8.86
N ILE A 10 -4.05 2.83 -7.93
CA ILE A 10 -4.58 3.29 -6.65
C ILE A 10 -3.53 3.97 -5.79
N ALA A 11 -2.30 3.43 -5.74
CA ALA A 11 -1.22 4.03 -4.98
C ALA A 11 -0.84 5.41 -5.52
N LEU A 12 -0.84 5.56 -6.84
CA LEU A 12 -0.59 6.84 -7.50
C LEU A 12 -1.73 7.83 -7.24
N ASP A 13 -2.98 7.38 -7.39
CA ASP A 13 -4.16 8.22 -7.17
C ASP A 13 -4.25 8.69 -5.71
N ALA A 14 -4.10 7.77 -4.75
CA ALA A 14 -4.06 8.09 -3.32
C ALA A 14 -2.93 9.06 -2.95
N PHE A 15 -1.80 9.00 -3.66
CA PHE A 15 -0.69 9.94 -3.47
C PHE A 15 -1.03 11.32 -4.02
N GLU A 16 -1.54 11.41 -5.25
CA GLU A 16 -1.91 12.69 -5.87
C GLU A 16 -3.08 13.36 -5.12
N SER A 17 -4.08 12.61 -4.64
CA SER A 17 -5.19 13.16 -3.84
C SER A 17 -4.73 13.75 -2.51
N ARG A 18 -3.69 13.19 -1.88
CA ARG A 18 -3.15 13.65 -0.59
C ARG A 18 -1.97 14.59 -0.72
N LYS A 19 -1.50 14.86 -1.93
CA LYS A 19 -0.33 15.70 -2.20
C LYS A 19 -0.48 17.11 -1.65
N ALA A 20 -1.68 17.67 -1.73
CA ALA A 20 -2.03 18.98 -1.17
C ALA A 20 -2.03 19.02 0.37
N GLU A 21 -2.20 17.87 1.03
CA GLU A 21 -2.20 17.73 2.49
C GLU A 21 -0.81 17.36 3.05
N LEU A 22 0.14 16.99 2.18
CA LEU A 22 1.49 16.60 2.57
C LEU A 22 2.41 17.83 2.69
N LYS A 23 3.13 17.90 3.82
CA LYS A 23 4.19 18.89 4.03
C LYS A 23 5.20 18.81 2.86
N ASN A 24 5.55 19.96 2.27
CA ASN A 24 6.43 20.09 1.09
C ASN A 24 5.95 19.39 -0.20
N ASP A 25 4.64 19.34 -0.49
CA ASP A 25 4.10 18.68 -1.71
C ASP A 25 4.48 17.19 -1.85
N GLY A 26 4.79 16.52 -0.74
CA GLY A 26 5.29 15.14 -0.76
C GLY A 26 6.72 14.98 -1.30
N LYS A 27 7.46 16.09 -1.50
CA LYS A 27 8.86 16.09 -2.00
C LYS A 27 9.84 15.36 -1.08
N ASP A 28 9.52 15.21 0.20
CA ASP A 28 10.35 14.44 1.13
C ASP A 28 10.45 12.95 0.74
N GLY A 29 9.57 12.42 -0.14
CA GLY A 29 9.66 11.10 -0.77
C GLY A 29 9.62 9.89 0.18
N THR A 30 9.79 10.12 1.47
CA THR A 30 9.98 9.13 2.54
C THR A 30 8.71 8.36 2.83
N CYS A 31 7.56 8.98 2.57
CA CYS A 31 6.25 8.39 2.73
C CYS A 31 5.98 7.29 1.68
N PHE A 32 6.39 7.53 0.43
CA PHE A 32 6.05 6.70 -0.72
C PHE A 32 7.16 5.69 -1.09
N LEU A 33 8.42 6.01 -0.75
CA LEU A 33 9.57 5.19 -1.08
C LEU A 33 9.46 3.73 -0.59
N PRO A 34 9.03 3.41 0.64
CA PRO A 34 8.91 2.02 1.10
C PRO A 34 7.86 1.23 0.32
N LEU A 35 6.75 1.88 -0.04
CA LEU A 35 5.69 1.26 -0.84
C LEU A 35 6.19 0.98 -2.26
N ARG A 36 6.88 1.94 -2.87
CA ARG A 36 7.45 1.80 -4.22
C ARG A 36 8.56 0.76 -4.32
N LEU A 37 9.40 0.62 -3.30
CA LEU A 37 10.53 -0.31 -3.31
C LEU A 37 10.16 -1.74 -2.91
N HIS A 38 9.18 -1.92 -2.02
CA HIS A 38 8.91 -3.24 -1.43
C HIS A 38 7.54 -3.82 -1.79
N ILE A 39 6.51 -2.98 -1.94
CA ILE A 39 5.14 -3.46 -2.20
C ILE A 39 4.84 -3.49 -3.69
N LEU A 40 5.03 -2.36 -4.39
CA LEU A 40 4.65 -2.21 -5.81
C LEU A 40 5.34 -3.21 -6.75
N PRO A 41 6.61 -3.62 -6.57
CA PRO A 41 7.23 -4.61 -7.45
C PRO A 41 6.58 -5.99 -7.39
N LYS A 42 5.90 -6.32 -6.28
CA LYS A 42 5.25 -7.62 -6.08
C LYS A 42 3.74 -7.57 -6.28
N LEU A 43 3.08 -6.57 -5.68
CA LEU A 43 1.61 -6.47 -5.65
C LEU A 43 1.07 -5.38 -6.60
N GLY A 44 1.92 -4.55 -7.19
CA GLY A 44 1.48 -3.40 -7.99
C GLY A 44 0.67 -3.76 -9.23
N CYS A 45 0.86 -4.97 -9.77
CA CYS A 45 0.12 -5.47 -10.93
C CYS A 45 -1.09 -6.33 -10.54
N LEU A 46 -1.39 -6.49 -9.25
CA LEU A 46 -2.59 -7.18 -8.80
C LEU A 46 -3.75 -6.19 -8.65
N PRO A 47 -4.97 -6.59 -9.03
CA PRO A 47 -6.18 -5.89 -8.64
C PRO A 47 -6.27 -5.78 -7.12
N VAL A 48 -6.76 -4.66 -6.60
CA VAL A 48 -6.91 -4.45 -5.15
C VAL A 48 -7.85 -5.47 -4.49
N SER A 49 -8.79 -6.03 -5.25
CA SER A 49 -9.69 -7.11 -4.84
C SER A 49 -9.00 -8.46 -4.66
N GLU A 50 -7.86 -8.67 -5.33
CA GLU A 50 -7.10 -9.92 -5.24
C GLU A 50 -5.99 -9.86 -4.17
N ILE A 51 -5.80 -8.70 -3.53
CA ILE A 51 -4.78 -8.55 -2.48
C ILE A 51 -5.28 -9.23 -1.21
N THR A 52 -4.73 -10.43 -0.96
CA THR A 52 -5.02 -11.19 0.25
C THR A 52 -3.97 -10.97 1.34
N GLN A 53 -4.29 -11.38 2.57
CA GLN A 53 -3.34 -11.39 3.69
C GLN A 53 -2.06 -12.16 3.35
N THR A 54 -2.16 -13.27 2.63
CA THR A 54 -1.01 -14.11 2.27
C THR A 54 -0.06 -13.39 1.32
N GLU A 55 -0.59 -12.66 0.34
CA GLU A 55 0.22 -11.86 -0.58
C GLU A 55 0.97 -10.73 0.15
N ILE A 56 0.29 -10.07 1.10
CA ILE A 56 0.90 -9.05 1.95
C ILE A 56 2.01 -9.65 2.81
N ARG A 57 1.75 -10.80 3.46
CA ARG A 57 2.74 -11.51 4.29
C ARG A 57 3.97 -11.90 3.48
N ASN A 58 3.79 -12.56 2.35
CA ASN A 58 4.89 -13.03 1.49
C ASN A 58 5.71 -11.87 0.93
N THR A 59 5.05 -10.74 0.67
CA THR A 59 5.70 -9.51 0.22
C THR A 59 6.59 -8.92 1.32
N LEU A 60 6.07 -8.83 2.55
CA LEU A 60 6.74 -8.20 3.69
C LEU A 60 7.71 -9.12 4.45
N ALA A 61 7.56 -10.45 4.38
CA ALA A 61 8.36 -11.40 5.14
C ALA A 61 9.88 -11.17 5.00
N PRO A 62 10.45 -10.98 3.79
CA PRO A 62 11.89 -10.74 3.63
C PRO A 62 12.38 -9.49 4.35
N ILE A 63 11.58 -8.41 4.31
CA ILE A 63 11.95 -7.14 4.95
C ILE A 63 11.63 -7.12 6.44
N TRP A 64 10.71 -7.98 6.92
CA TRP A 64 10.38 -8.09 8.33
C TRP A 64 11.58 -8.63 9.12
N HIS A 65 12.28 -9.62 8.58
CA HIS A 65 13.47 -10.21 9.21
C HIS A 65 14.69 -9.29 9.19
N THR A 66 14.83 -8.42 8.17
CA THR A 66 15.98 -7.52 8.08
C THR A 66 15.74 -6.13 8.68
N LYS A 67 14.54 -5.57 8.50
CA LYS A 67 14.17 -4.18 8.81
C LYS A 67 12.69 -4.07 9.17
N ALA A 68 12.29 -4.64 10.31
CA ALA A 68 10.91 -4.64 10.79
C ALA A 68 10.26 -3.24 10.83
N GLY A 69 11.02 -2.20 11.19
CA GLY A 69 10.55 -0.81 11.17
C GLY A 69 10.14 -0.32 9.77
N THR A 70 10.89 -0.70 8.74
CA THR A 70 10.56 -0.40 7.34
C THR A 70 9.33 -1.18 6.89
N ALA A 71 9.23 -2.45 7.29
CA ALA A 71 8.10 -3.30 6.96
C ALA A 71 6.77 -2.79 7.57
N ARG A 72 6.80 -2.35 8.84
CA ARG A 72 5.67 -1.69 9.50
C ARG A 72 5.25 -0.41 8.77
N ARG A 73 6.21 0.41 8.35
CA ARG A 73 5.94 1.61 7.55
C ARG A 73 5.30 1.25 6.21
N ALA A 74 5.84 0.27 5.49
CA ALA A 74 5.28 -0.20 4.21
C ALA A 74 3.84 -0.72 4.37
N LEU A 75 3.55 -1.51 5.41
CA LEU A 75 2.20 -2.00 5.72
C LEU A 75 1.21 -0.85 6.01
N ASN A 76 1.62 0.13 6.82
CA ASN A 76 0.80 1.30 7.09
C ASN A 76 0.49 2.12 5.83
N ARG A 77 1.43 2.18 4.88
CA ARG A 77 1.22 2.84 3.59
C ARG A 77 0.29 2.05 2.68
N LEU A 78 0.44 0.73 2.61
CA LEU A 78 -0.49 -0.12 1.89
C LEU A 78 -1.92 0.05 2.42
N ASN A 79 -2.11 0.15 3.74
CA ASN A 79 -3.42 0.41 4.35
C ASN A 79 -4.06 1.71 3.89
N LEU A 80 -3.26 2.76 3.72
CA LEU A 80 -3.75 4.04 3.22
C LEU A 80 -4.20 3.97 1.77
N CYS A 81 -3.55 3.14 0.93
CA CYS A 81 -3.95 2.88 -0.44
C CYS A 81 -5.23 2.03 -0.50
N LEU A 82 -5.32 0.96 0.29
CA LEU A 82 -6.52 0.11 0.32
C LEU A 82 -7.75 0.85 0.85
N LYS A 83 -7.60 1.71 1.86
CA LYS A 83 -8.68 2.59 2.32
C LYS A 83 -9.12 3.60 1.25
N HIS A 84 -8.18 4.09 0.44
CA HIS A 84 -8.50 4.97 -0.69
C HIS A 84 -9.30 4.21 -1.75
N ALA A 85 -8.88 3.00 -2.11
CA ALA A 85 -9.64 2.13 -3.02
C ALA A 85 -11.04 1.81 -2.49
N ALA A 86 -11.19 1.53 -1.20
CA ALA A 86 -12.50 1.31 -0.58
C ALA A 86 -13.38 2.57 -0.64
N ALA A 87 -12.81 3.78 -0.51
CA ALA A 87 -13.54 5.03 -0.68
C ALA A 87 -13.93 5.31 -2.15
N LEU A 88 -13.27 4.68 -3.10
CA LEU A 88 -13.63 4.65 -4.52
C LEU A 88 -14.62 3.52 -4.86
N GLU A 89 -15.23 2.90 -3.84
CA GLU A 89 -16.21 1.80 -3.97
C GLU A 89 -15.66 0.53 -4.65
N LEU A 90 -14.35 0.31 -4.56
CA LEU A 90 -13.72 -0.91 -5.04
C LEU A 90 -13.84 -2.03 -4.00
N ASP A 91 -13.97 -3.26 -4.48
CA ASP A 91 -13.97 -4.45 -3.64
C ASP A 91 -12.56 -4.67 -3.07
N VAL A 92 -12.40 -4.42 -1.78
CA VAL A 92 -11.10 -4.48 -1.10
C VAL A 92 -11.26 -5.12 0.28
N ASP A 93 -10.48 -6.17 0.53
CA ASP A 93 -10.41 -6.77 1.86
C ASP A 93 -9.51 -5.96 2.81
N LEU A 94 -10.10 -5.02 3.55
CA LEU A 94 -9.40 -4.27 4.59
C LEU A 94 -8.97 -5.12 5.80
N GLN A 95 -9.53 -6.32 5.97
CA GLN A 95 -9.12 -7.23 7.05
C GLN A 95 -7.78 -7.89 6.77
N ALA A 96 -7.38 -8.02 5.50
CA ALA A 96 -6.09 -8.54 5.08
C ALA A 96 -4.89 -7.84 5.76
N ILE A 97 -5.07 -6.57 6.18
CA ILE A 97 -4.05 -5.77 6.86
C ILE A 97 -4.11 -5.91 8.39
N LYS A 98 -5.31 -5.94 8.97
CA LYS A 98 -5.50 -5.89 10.44
C LYS A 98 -4.90 -7.09 11.17
N LYS A 99 -4.88 -8.26 10.54
CA LYS A 99 -4.41 -9.51 11.17
C LYS A 99 -2.89 -9.59 11.35
N HIS A 100 -2.11 -8.67 10.76
CA HIS A 100 -0.64 -8.62 10.93
C HIS A 100 -0.16 -7.81 12.15
N ALA A 101 -1.05 -7.13 12.88
CA ALA A 101 -0.68 -6.37 14.07
C ALA A 101 -0.61 -7.21 15.36
N LEU A 102 -1.02 -8.49 15.33
CA LEU A 102 -1.18 -9.36 16.48
C LEU A 102 -0.64 -10.78 16.16
N SER A 103 0.67 -10.96 16.12
CA SER A 103 1.35 -12.27 16.22
C SER A 103 2.79 -12.05 16.65
#